data_AF-A0A563DAN3-F1
#
_entry.id   AF-A0A563DAN3-F1
#
_cell.length_a   1.000
_cell.length_b   1.000
_cell.length_c   1.000
_cell.angle_alpha   90.00
_cell.angle_beta   90.00
_cell.angle_gamma   90.00
#
_symmetry.space_group_name_H-M   'P 1'
#
loop_
_entity.id
_entity.type
_entity.pdbx_description
1 polymer ?
#
loop_
_entity_poly.entity_id
_entity_poly.type
_entity_poly.pdbx_seq_one_letter_code
_entity_poly.pdbx_strand_id
1 'polypeptide(L)'
;MDAPWDPRGVPGTYRFLNRVWNVVQEFVEAATLPPLTEAVKCSRIADASAERSREISSGDLSEECTLEEDGDVVAELLRLTHLTIKKVTRDIEDEKFNTAVAAMMEMVNGLYKFKESHGIQATETWRFALESLLQILAPFAPHITEELWHELGYSDTIHVDHWPKWDEKYLVSDVMTIIVQVNGKLRAKLELPADTNKDAIEQAALADENVVKFTSNKPPKKVIYVPNKLVNIVV
;
A
#
# COMPACT_ATOMS: atom_id res chain seq x y z
N MET A 1 26.69 0.88 14.60
CA MET A 1 26.65 -0.43 15.28
C MET A 1 27.51 -1.37 14.47
N ASP A 2 28.56 -1.94 15.06
CA ASP A 2 29.38 -2.95 14.39
C ASP A 2 28.64 -4.29 14.42
N ALA A 3 27.85 -4.55 13.38
CA ALA A 3 27.26 -5.86 13.18
C ALA A 3 28.27 -6.74 12.42
N PRO A 4 28.55 -7.97 12.90
CA PRO A 4 29.39 -8.89 12.15
C PRO A 4 28.69 -9.25 10.83
N TRP A 5 29.47 -9.38 9.75
CA TRP A 5 28.96 -9.82 8.45
C TRP A 5 28.27 -11.19 8.56
N ASP A 6 27.04 -11.29 8.05
CA ASP A 6 26.25 -12.52 8.06
C ASP A 6 25.64 -12.79 6.67
N PRO A 7 26.08 -13.82 5.95
CA PRO A 7 25.57 -14.15 4.62
C PRO A 7 24.10 -14.61 4.62
N ARG A 8 23.53 -14.98 5.78
CA ARG A 8 22.14 -15.47 5.88
C ARG A 8 21.09 -14.40 5.51
N GLY A 9 21.45 -13.12 5.58
CA GLY A 9 20.57 -12.01 5.18
C GLY A 9 20.45 -11.81 3.67
N VAL A 10 21.44 -12.25 2.88
CA VAL A 10 21.52 -12.01 1.42
C VAL A 10 20.33 -12.62 0.66
N PRO A 11 19.90 -13.87 0.92
CA PRO A 11 18.73 -14.44 0.25
C PRO A 11 17.43 -13.69 0.53
N GLY A 12 17.31 -13.04 1.69
CA GLY A 12 16.15 -12.21 2.03
C GLY A 12 16.06 -10.98 1.12
N THR A 13 17.19 -10.31 0.92
CA THR A 13 17.31 -9.14 0.03
C THR A 13 17.01 -9.51 -1.42
N TYR A 14 17.55 -10.63 -1.91
CA TYR A 14 17.27 -11.13 -3.26
C TYR A 14 15.77 -11.42 -3.47
N ARG A 15 15.12 -12.11 -2.53
CA ARG A 15 13.67 -12.35 -2.61
C ARG A 15 12.85 -11.06 -2.60
N PHE A 16 13.27 -10.08 -1.82
CA PHE A 16 12.62 -8.77 -1.81
C PHE A 16 12.71 -8.08 -3.17
N LEU A 17 13.91 -7.99 -3.76
CA LEU A 17 14.08 -7.39 -5.09
C LEU A 17 13.32 -8.14 -6.18
N ASN A 18 13.30 -9.48 -6.14
CA ASN A 18 12.49 -10.27 -7.08
C ASN A 18 10.99 -10.02 -6.94
N ARG A 19 10.50 -9.74 -5.73
CA ARG A 19 9.10 -9.38 -5.52
C ARG A 19 8.78 -7.99 -6.10
N VAL A 20 9.70 -7.04 -5.96
CA VAL A 20 9.58 -5.72 -6.61
C VAL A 20 9.55 -5.88 -8.13
N TRP A 21 10.47 -6.67 -8.69
CA TRP A 21 10.49 -6.97 -10.11
C TRP A 21 9.16 -7.55 -10.60
N ASN A 22 8.69 -8.63 -9.97
CA ASN A 22 7.48 -9.32 -10.41
C ASN A 22 6.23 -8.44 -10.33
N VAL A 23 6.07 -7.63 -9.28
CA VAL A 23 4.88 -6.77 -9.17
C VAL A 23 4.86 -5.67 -10.24
N VAL A 24 6.04 -5.13 -10.61
CA VAL A 24 6.15 -4.13 -11.69
C VAL A 24 5.89 -4.77 -13.06
N GLN A 25 6.47 -5.94 -13.32
CA GLN A 25 6.26 -6.66 -14.58
C GLN A 25 4.80 -7.02 -14.79
N GLU A 26 4.12 -7.55 -13.77
CA GLU A 26 2.70 -7.87 -13.86
C GLU A 26 1.85 -6.62 -14.14
N PHE A 27 2.24 -5.45 -13.61
CA PHE A 27 1.60 -4.18 -13.95
C PHE A 27 1.86 -3.75 -15.40
N VAL A 28 3.09 -3.86 -15.89
CA VAL A 28 3.43 -3.58 -17.29
C VAL A 28 2.68 -4.51 -18.25
N GLU A 29 2.60 -5.80 -17.92
CA GLU A 29 1.80 -6.77 -18.66
C GLU A 29 0.30 -6.39 -18.65
N ALA A 30 -0.24 -6.03 -17.49
CA ALA A 30 -1.63 -5.59 -17.38
C ALA A 30 -1.91 -4.30 -18.17
N ALA A 31 -0.96 -3.38 -18.24
CA ALA A 31 -1.07 -2.10 -18.96
C ALA A 31 -0.90 -2.24 -20.48
N THR A 32 -0.21 -3.28 -20.94
CA THR A 32 -0.01 -3.55 -22.38
C THR A 32 -1.15 -4.39 -22.99
N LEU A 33 -1.91 -5.11 -22.17
CA LEU A 33 -3.10 -5.83 -22.63
C LEU A 33 -4.24 -4.85 -22.94
N PRO A 34 -4.91 -4.96 -24.11
CA PRO A 34 -6.10 -4.17 -24.37
C PRO A 34 -7.19 -4.51 -23.36
N PRO A 35 -7.98 -3.53 -22.87
CA PRO A 35 -9.03 -3.80 -21.91
C PRO A 35 -10.00 -4.84 -22.48
N LEU A 36 -10.31 -5.87 -21.69
CA LEU A 36 -11.13 -7.03 -22.08
C LEU A 36 -12.55 -6.66 -22.60
N THR A 37 -12.94 -5.39 -22.50
CA THR A 37 -14.17 -4.84 -23.09
C THR A 37 -14.11 -4.71 -24.62
N GLU A 38 -12.93 -4.50 -25.24
CA GLU A 38 -12.81 -4.46 -26.71
C GLU A 38 -12.77 -5.86 -27.33
N ALA A 39 -12.19 -6.84 -26.63
CA ALA A 39 -12.13 -8.23 -27.08
C ALA A 39 -13.53 -8.88 -27.20
N VAL A 40 -14.49 -8.46 -26.35
CA VAL A 40 -15.90 -8.91 -26.42
C VAL A 40 -16.69 -8.19 -27.53
N LYS A 41 -16.27 -6.98 -27.93
CA LYS A 41 -16.85 -6.28 -29.09
C LYS A 41 -16.42 -6.93 -30.40
N CYS A 42 -15.17 -7.38 -30.51
CA CYS A 42 -14.65 -7.97 -31.74
C CYS A 42 -15.25 -9.35 -32.05
N SER A 43 -15.63 -10.13 -31.03
CA SER A 43 -16.32 -11.42 -31.22
C SER A 43 -17.81 -11.28 -31.58
N ARG A 44 -18.46 -10.17 -31.20
CA ARG A 44 -19.86 -9.89 -31.57
C ARG A 44 -20.04 -9.23 -32.93
N ILE A 45 -19.00 -8.60 -33.47
CA ILE A 45 -19.04 -7.97 -34.81
C ILE A 45 -18.80 -9.00 -35.92
N ALA A 46 -18.09 -10.10 -35.64
CA ALA A 46 -17.85 -11.17 -36.62
C ALA A 46 -19.14 -11.88 -37.07
N ASP A 47 -20.16 -11.96 -36.21
CA ASP A 47 -21.45 -12.61 -36.53
C ASP A 47 -22.51 -11.66 -37.12
N ALA A 48 -22.23 -10.36 -37.25
CA ALA A 48 -23.18 -9.35 -37.75
C ALA A 48 -22.72 -8.67 -39.06
N SER A 49 -21.88 -9.35 -39.85
CA SER A 49 -21.45 -8.89 -41.18
C SER A 49 -22.42 -9.32 -42.28
N ALA A 50 -23.70 -8.94 -42.16
CA ALA A 50 -24.63 -8.93 -43.30
C ALA A 50 -25.67 -7.84 -43.07
N GLU A 51 -25.65 -6.83 -43.94
CA GLU A 51 -26.67 -5.76 -44.10
C GLU A 51 -26.68 -4.61 -43.08
N ARG A 52 -25.93 -3.54 -43.37
CA ARG A 52 -26.49 -2.23 -43.76
C ARG A 52 -25.42 -1.15 -43.82
N SER A 53 -25.23 -0.65 -45.03
CA SER A 53 -24.61 0.64 -45.32
C SER A 53 -25.56 1.77 -44.93
N ARG A 54 -25.13 2.69 -44.06
CA ARG A 54 -25.25 4.17 -44.18
C ARG A 54 -25.00 4.89 -42.85
N GLU A 55 -24.03 5.80 -42.90
CA GLU A 55 -23.89 7.07 -42.16
C GLU A 55 -24.04 7.07 -40.64
N ILE A 56 -22.91 7.19 -39.93
CA ILE A 56 -22.82 8.08 -38.76
C ILE A 56 -21.48 8.84 -38.76
N SER A 57 -21.66 10.16 -38.60
CA SER A 57 -20.75 11.28 -38.40
C SER A 57 -19.50 11.04 -37.54
N SER A 58 -18.44 11.75 -37.94
CA SER A 58 -17.31 12.17 -37.10
C SER A 58 -17.78 12.73 -35.75
N GLY A 59 -17.25 12.18 -34.66
CA GLY A 59 -17.40 12.65 -33.29
C GLY A 59 -16.37 11.94 -32.41
N ASP A 60 -15.69 12.71 -31.56
CA ASP A 60 -14.52 12.38 -30.74
C ASP A 60 -14.47 10.94 -30.19
N LEU A 61 -13.34 10.27 -30.43
CA LEU A 61 -12.93 9.07 -29.71
C LEU A 61 -11.77 9.44 -28.79
N SER A 62 -12.11 10.01 -27.64
CA SER A 62 -11.25 10.03 -26.46
C SER A 62 -12.13 9.86 -25.22
N GLU A 63 -12.88 8.75 -25.16
CA GLU A 63 -13.34 8.22 -23.88
C GLU A 63 -12.19 7.38 -23.32
N GLU A 64 -11.36 8.04 -22.52
CA GLU A 64 -10.37 7.41 -21.66
C GLU A 64 -11.12 6.47 -20.71
N CYS A 65 -10.99 5.17 -20.96
CA CYS A 65 -11.67 4.13 -20.19
C CYS A 65 -10.94 3.96 -18.86
N THR A 66 -11.11 4.92 -17.95
CA THR A 66 -10.74 4.76 -16.55
C THR A 66 -11.66 3.71 -15.96
N LEU A 67 -11.12 2.52 -15.66
CA LEU A 67 -11.84 1.54 -14.85
C LEU A 67 -12.22 2.25 -13.54
N GLU A 68 -13.51 2.27 -13.20
CA GLU A 68 -13.99 2.87 -11.95
C GLU A 68 -13.36 2.10 -10.79
N GLU A 69 -12.34 2.68 -10.16
CA GLU A 69 -11.70 2.11 -8.99
C GLU A 69 -12.63 2.27 -7.77
N ASP A 70 -12.70 1.24 -6.93
CA ASP A 70 -13.37 1.35 -5.64
C ASP A 70 -12.64 2.41 -4.79
N GLY A 71 -13.35 3.50 -4.46
CA GLY A 71 -12.77 4.68 -3.82
C GLY A 71 -12.08 4.38 -2.48
N ASP A 72 -12.56 3.37 -1.75
CA ASP A 72 -11.94 2.95 -0.49
C ASP A 72 -10.59 2.25 -0.76
N VAL A 73 -10.52 1.38 -1.76
CA VAL A 73 -9.29 0.66 -2.15
C VAL A 73 -8.21 1.65 -2.62
N VAL A 74 -8.61 2.65 -3.40
CA VAL A 74 -7.72 3.73 -3.86
C VAL A 74 -7.17 4.52 -2.69
N ALA A 75 -8.03 4.90 -1.75
CA ALA A 75 -7.62 5.67 -0.58
C ALA A 75 -6.60 4.90 0.28
N GLU A 76 -6.79 3.59 0.48
CA GLU A 76 -5.86 2.77 1.24
C GLU A 76 -4.50 2.61 0.53
N LEU A 77 -4.49 2.40 -0.78
CA LEU A 77 -3.26 2.27 -1.58
C LEU A 77 -2.47 3.58 -1.62
N LEU A 78 -3.14 4.72 -1.83
CA LEU A 78 -2.53 6.04 -1.78
C LEU A 78 -1.94 6.33 -0.39
N ARG A 79 -2.69 6.02 0.66
CA ARG A 79 -2.22 6.18 2.03
C ARG A 79 -0.98 5.34 2.32
N LEU A 80 -0.98 4.06 1.94
CA LEU A 80 0.20 3.19 2.09
C LEU A 80 1.43 3.80 1.39
N THR A 81 1.23 4.29 0.17
CA THR A 81 2.30 4.89 -0.65
C THR A 81 2.83 6.17 -0.01
N HIS A 82 1.97 7.14 0.30
CA HIS A 82 2.38 8.43 0.88
C HIS A 82 3.01 8.28 2.27
N LEU A 83 2.51 7.36 3.10
CA LEU A 83 3.11 7.06 4.40
C LEU A 83 4.54 6.52 4.23
N THR A 84 4.74 5.64 3.26
CA THR A 84 6.05 5.04 2.98
C THR A 84 7.03 6.08 2.45
N ILE A 85 6.62 6.92 1.49
CA ILE A 85 7.45 8.02 0.97
C ILE A 85 7.94 8.92 2.11
N LYS A 86 7.01 9.39 2.96
CA LYS A 86 7.34 10.27 4.09
C LYS A 86 8.30 9.60 5.06
N LYS A 87 8.08 8.32 5.37
CA LYS A 87 8.92 7.56 6.30
C LYS A 87 10.32 7.35 5.72
N VAL A 88 10.44 6.90 4.48
CA VAL A 88 11.74 6.63 3.84
C VAL A 88 12.54 7.91 3.67
N THR A 89 11.89 9.01 3.27
CA THR A 89 12.54 10.33 3.16
C THR A 89 13.18 10.73 4.49
N ARG A 90 12.41 10.70 5.59
CA ARG A 90 12.92 11.05 6.93
C ARG A 90 13.99 10.08 7.43
N ASP A 91 13.80 8.79 7.20
CA ASP A 91 14.77 7.79 7.63
C ASP A 91 16.11 7.94 6.88
N ILE A 92 16.11 8.36 5.62
CA ILE A 92 17.35 8.66 4.88
C ILE A 92 18.02 9.92 5.44
N GLU A 93 17.26 10.98 5.70
CA GLU A 93 17.76 12.21 6.32
C GLU A 93 18.37 11.95 7.72
N ASP A 94 17.78 11.04 8.47
CA ASP A 94 18.24 10.61 9.80
C ASP A 94 19.32 9.50 9.76
N GLU A 95 19.80 9.11 8.57
CA GLU A 95 20.76 8.01 8.35
C GLU A 95 20.30 6.62 8.87
N LYS A 96 18.99 6.42 9.01
CA LYS A 96 18.33 5.18 9.45
C LYS A 96 17.99 4.26 8.26
N PHE A 97 18.99 3.93 7.45
CA PHE A 97 18.81 3.13 6.22
C PHE A 97 18.10 1.79 6.43
N ASN A 98 18.36 1.09 7.54
CA ASN A 98 17.73 -0.20 7.82
C ASN A 98 16.20 -0.08 8.00
N THR A 99 15.73 1.00 8.62
CA THR A 99 14.29 1.21 8.83
C THR A 99 13.61 1.77 7.58
N ALA A 100 14.36 2.47 6.71
CA ALA A 100 13.91 2.83 5.37
C ALA A 100 13.65 1.57 4.52
N VAL A 101 14.61 0.64 4.48
CA VAL A 101 14.45 -0.64 3.76
C VAL A 101 13.29 -1.46 4.34
N ALA A 102 13.15 -1.52 5.66
CA ALA A 102 12.01 -2.20 6.29
C ALA A 102 10.66 -1.59 5.88
N ALA A 103 10.57 -0.26 5.77
CA ALA A 103 9.36 0.42 5.31
C ALA A 103 9.01 0.07 3.85
N MET A 104 10.01 0.02 2.97
CA MET A 104 9.80 -0.42 1.58
C MET A 104 9.36 -1.89 1.50
N MET A 105 9.91 -2.77 2.35
CA MET A 105 9.46 -4.16 2.45
C MET A 105 8.00 -4.25 2.92
N GLU A 106 7.60 -3.42 3.89
CA GLU A 106 6.21 -3.33 4.34
C GLU A 106 5.28 -2.83 3.24
N MET A 107 5.70 -1.81 2.46
CA MET A 107 4.96 -1.35 1.29
C MET A 107 4.76 -2.47 0.26
N VAL A 108 5.82 -3.19 -0.11
CA VAL A 108 5.72 -4.33 -1.02
C VAL A 108 4.78 -5.41 -0.47
N ASN A 109 4.84 -5.70 0.84
CA ASN A 109 3.87 -6.61 1.45
C ASN A 109 2.43 -6.10 1.33
N GLY A 110 2.20 -4.80 1.50
CA GLY A 110 0.91 -4.17 1.28
C GLY A 110 0.44 -4.32 -0.16
N LEU A 111 1.28 -3.99 -1.15
CA LEU A 111 0.97 -4.13 -2.57
C LEU A 111 0.55 -5.57 -2.92
N TYR A 112 1.28 -6.57 -2.42
CA TYR A 112 0.91 -7.97 -2.66
C TYR A 112 -0.44 -8.36 -2.02
N LYS A 113 -0.81 -7.78 -0.88
CA LYS A 113 -2.15 -7.98 -0.30
C LYS A 113 -3.24 -7.33 -1.16
N PHE A 114 -3.01 -6.11 -1.63
CA PHE A 114 -3.94 -5.45 -2.57
C PHE A 114 -4.12 -6.29 -3.83
N LYS A 115 -3.02 -6.77 -4.41
CA LYS A 115 -3.03 -7.68 -5.55
C LYS A 115 -3.85 -8.95 -5.27
N GLU A 116 -3.68 -9.58 -4.11
CA GLU A 116 -4.41 -10.82 -3.77
C GLU A 116 -5.91 -10.57 -3.62
N SER A 117 -6.32 -9.42 -3.07
CA SER A 117 -7.72 -9.09 -2.84
C SER A 117 -8.44 -8.52 -4.06
N HIS A 118 -7.76 -7.71 -4.88
CA HIS A 118 -8.40 -6.91 -5.94
C HIS A 118 -7.78 -7.11 -7.33
N GLY A 119 -6.70 -7.90 -7.44
CA GLY A 119 -5.88 -8.00 -8.63
C GLY A 119 -4.93 -6.79 -8.79
N ILE A 120 -4.00 -6.90 -9.75
CA ILE A 120 -3.28 -5.72 -10.26
C ILE A 120 -4.15 -5.07 -11.32
N GLN A 121 -4.32 -3.76 -11.21
CA GLN A 121 -5.07 -2.96 -12.16
C GLN A 121 -4.10 -1.97 -12.82
N ALA A 122 -4.22 -1.79 -14.13
CA ALA A 122 -3.43 -0.82 -14.89
C ALA A 122 -3.98 0.60 -14.72
N THR A 123 -4.00 1.08 -13.48
CA THR A 123 -4.58 2.37 -13.10
C THR A 123 -3.49 3.35 -12.68
N GLU A 124 -3.80 4.64 -12.70
CA GLU A 124 -2.89 5.71 -12.28
C GLU A 124 -2.50 5.57 -10.80
N THR A 125 -3.39 5.04 -9.96
CA THR A 125 -3.10 4.79 -8.54
C THR A 125 -2.02 3.72 -8.36
N TRP A 126 -2.12 2.60 -9.10
CA TRP A 126 -1.09 1.56 -9.10
C TRP A 126 0.22 2.04 -9.71
N ARG A 127 0.15 2.78 -10.82
CA ARG A 127 1.31 3.41 -11.46
C ARG A 127 2.06 4.28 -10.45
N PHE A 128 1.37 5.21 -9.80
CA PHE A 128 1.95 6.10 -8.79
C PHE A 128 2.60 5.33 -7.65
N ALA A 129 1.96 4.26 -7.15
CA ALA A 129 2.51 3.44 -6.08
C ALA A 129 3.81 2.74 -6.47
N LEU A 130 3.87 2.17 -7.69
CA LEU A 130 5.05 1.48 -8.20
C LEU A 130 6.19 2.44 -8.54
N GLU A 131 5.90 3.55 -9.21
CA GLU A 131 6.87 4.62 -9.50
C GLU A 131 7.49 5.16 -8.21
N SER A 132 6.64 5.50 -7.22
CA SER A 132 7.09 5.97 -5.92
C SER A 132 7.99 4.95 -5.21
N LEU A 133 7.65 3.66 -5.27
CA LEU A 133 8.46 2.59 -4.71
C LEU A 133 9.84 2.49 -5.39
N LEU A 134 9.90 2.57 -6.72
CA LEU A 134 11.16 2.52 -7.46
C LEU A 134 12.04 3.72 -7.13
N GLN A 135 11.46 4.93 -7.08
CA GLN A 135 12.22 6.15 -6.80
C GLN A 135 12.82 6.15 -5.39
N ILE A 136 12.08 5.71 -4.37
CA ILE A 136 12.63 5.61 -3.00
C ILE A 136 13.61 4.44 -2.82
N LEU A 137 13.52 3.41 -3.67
CA LEU A 137 14.43 2.27 -3.69
C LEU A 137 15.73 2.58 -4.47
N ALA A 138 15.71 3.54 -5.38
CA ALA A 138 16.81 3.87 -6.28
C ALA A 138 18.16 4.12 -5.58
N PRO A 139 18.23 4.82 -4.43
CA PRO A 139 19.49 5.00 -3.71
C PRO A 139 20.11 3.69 -3.17
N PHE A 140 19.30 2.63 -3.01
CA PHE A 140 19.73 1.35 -2.44
C PHE A 140 19.99 0.28 -3.51
N ALA A 141 19.16 0.25 -4.56
CA ALA A 141 19.23 -0.74 -5.64
C ALA A 141 19.13 -0.03 -7.01
N PRO A 142 20.17 0.72 -7.43
CA PRO A 142 20.06 1.64 -8.56
C PRO A 142 19.89 0.96 -9.91
N HIS A 143 20.51 -0.21 -10.11
CA HIS A 143 20.47 -0.90 -11.40
C HIS A 143 19.09 -1.49 -11.72
N ILE A 144 18.47 -2.15 -10.75
CA ILE A 144 17.14 -2.75 -10.93
C ILE A 144 16.06 -1.69 -11.07
N THR A 145 16.20 -0.58 -10.34
CA THR A 145 15.23 0.52 -10.41
C THR A 145 15.32 1.28 -11.72
N GLU A 146 16.52 1.50 -12.27
CA GLU A 146 16.70 2.11 -13.61
C GLU A 146 16.06 1.24 -14.71
N GLU A 147 16.30 -0.07 -14.70
CA GLU A 147 15.71 -0.98 -15.70
C GLU A 147 14.18 -0.96 -15.63
N LEU A 148 13.62 -1.13 -14.43
CA LEU A 148 12.16 -1.12 -14.22
C LEU A 148 11.54 0.25 -14.56
N TRP A 149 12.28 1.35 -14.36
CA TRP A 149 11.83 2.70 -14.72
C TRP A 149 11.65 2.83 -16.24
N HIS A 150 12.63 2.35 -17.01
CA HIS A 150 12.52 2.32 -18.47
C HIS A 150 11.38 1.41 -18.96
N GLU A 151 11.17 0.27 -18.33
CA GLU A 151 10.05 -0.63 -18.66
C GLU A 151 8.67 -0.01 -18.36
N LEU A 152 8.57 0.89 -17.37
CA LEU A 152 7.36 1.69 -17.13
C LEU A 152 7.08 2.76 -18.19
N GLY A 153 7.99 2.95 -19.14
CA GLY A 153 7.86 3.83 -20.30
C GLY A 153 8.69 5.11 -20.24
N TYR A 154 9.51 5.30 -19.21
CA TYR A 154 10.35 6.49 -19.08
C TYR A 154 11.61 6.38 -19.96
N SER A 155 12.10 7.52 -20.45
CA SER A 155 13.26 7.58 -21.35
C SER A 155 14.48 8.27 -20.73
N ASP A 156 14.27 8.94 -19.60
CA ASP A 156 15.28 9.54 -18.74
C ASP A 156 15.63 8.62 -17.57
N THR A 157 16.62 9.05 -16.77
CA THR A 157 17.14 8.27 -15.66
C THR A 157 16.38 8.55 -14.36
N ILE A 158 16.06 7.50 -13.59
CA ILE A 158 15.38 7.64 -12.30
C ILE A 158 16.25 8.36 -11.26
N HIS A 159 17.57 8.44 -11.50
CA HIS A 159 18.54 8.98 -10.55
C HIS A 159 18.65 10.51 -10.55
N VAL A 160 17.91 11.21 -11.41
CA VAL A 160 17.98 12.68 -11.55
C VAL A 160 16.61 13.30 -11.33
N ASP A 161 16.45 14.11 -10.28
CA ASP A 161 15.25 14.92 -9.99
C ASP A 161 13.90 14.18 -9.86
N HIS A 162 13.91 12.87 -9.59
CA HIS A 162 12.71 12.02 -9.47
C HIS A 162 12.31 11.65 -8.04
N TRP A 163 12.75 12.40 -7.01
CA TRP A 163 12.32 12.06 -5.64
C TRP A 163 10.80 12.28 -5.45
N PRO A 164 10.02 11.28 -4.97
CA PRO A 164 8.57 11.40 -4.89
C PRO A 164 8.17 12.35 -3.77
N LYS A 165 7.06 13.06 -4.00
CA LYS A 165 6.43 13.92 -3.00
C LYS A 165 5.25 13.19 -2.36
N TRP A 166 5.07 13.38 -1.06
CA TRP A 166 3.88 12.90 -0.37
C TRP A 166 2.86 14.02 -0.17
N ASP A 167 1.58 13.66 -0.11
CA ASP A 167 0.49 14.57 0.22
C ASP A 167 -0.02 14.24 1.64
N GLU A 168 -0.06 15.25 2.51
CA GLU A 168 -0.47 15.10 3.91
C GLU A 168 -1.94 14.67 4.03
N LYS A 169 -2.79 14.92 3.03
CA LYS A 169 -4.21 14.52 3.07
C LYS A 169 -4.41 13.01 3.16
N TYR A 170 -3.52 12.22 2.55
CA TYR A 170 -3.61 10.75 2.58
C TYR A 170 -2.97 10.13 3.81
N LEU A 171 -2.34 10.93 4.68
CA LEU A 171 -1.75 10.42 5.91
C LEU A 171 -2.77 10.33 7.05
N VAL A 172 -3.89 11.00 6.90
CA VAL A 172 -4.99 10.96 7.87
C VAL A 172 -5.64 9.59 7.78
N SER A 173 -5.73 8.92 8.92
CA SER A 173 -6.51 7.70 9.06
C SER A 173 -7.82 8.07 9.71
N ASP A 174 -8.94 7.67 9.13
CA ASP A 174 -10.22 7.75 9.84
C ASP A 174 -10.31 6.71 10.96
N VAL A 175 -9.43 5.69 10.94
CA VAL A 175 -9.42 4.58 11.91
C VAL A 175 -8.06 4.50 12.61
N MET A 176 -8.02 4.61 13.94
CA MET A 176 -6.86 4.28 14.75
C MET A 176 -6.90 2.82 15.21
N THR A 177 -5.76 2.14 15.14
CA THR A 177 -5.59 0.85 15.83
C THR A 177 -5.08 1.11 17.25
N ILE A 178 -5.83 0.67 18.26
CA ILE A 178 -5.41 0.66 19.67
C ILE A 178 -5.09 -0.76 20.10
N ILE A 179 -3.86 -0.96 20.56
CA ILE A 179 -3.45 -2.23 21.15
C ILE A 179 -3.93 -2.30 22.61
N VAL A 180 -4.66 -3.36 22.99
CA VAL A 180 -5.11 -3.58 24.36
C VAL A 180 -4.27 -4.64 25.05
N GLN A 181 -3.70 -4.27 26.19
CA GLN A 181 -2.88 -5.12 27.04
C GLN A 181 -3.53 -5.35 28.40
N VAL A 182 -3.32 -6.54 28.97
CA VAL A 182 -3.66 -6.84 30.36
C VAL A 182 -2.41 -7.29 31.09
N ASN A 183 -2.03 -6.57 32.15
CA ASN A 183 -0.78 -6.78 32.89
C ASN A 183 0.44 -6.85 31.94
N GLY A 184 0.48 -5.97 30.93
CA GLY A 184 1.57 -5.87 29.95
C GLY A 184 1.59 -6.94 28.84
N LYS A 185 0.61 -7.85 28.78
CA LYS A 185 0.48 -8.84 27.69
C LYS A 185 -0.60 -8.43 26.69
N LEU A 186 -0.31 -8.52 25.38
CA LEU A 186 -1.25 -8.24 24.29
C LEU A 186 -2.46 -9.19 24.35
N ARG A 187 -3.69 -8.62 24.42
CA ARG A 187 -4.95 -9.39 24.50
C ARG A 187 -5.95 -9.09 23.39
N ALA A 188 -6.01 -7.84 22.94
CA ALA A 188 -6.90 -7.45 21.86
C ALA A 188 -6.29 -6.33 21.00
N LYS A 189 -6.82 -6.17 19.79
CA LYS A 189 -6.54 -5.08 18.87
C LYS A 189 -7.89 -4.45 18.53
N LEU A 190 -8.07 -3.19 18.88
CA LEU A 190 -9.29 -2.43 18.58
C LEU A 190 -9.04 -1.50 17.40
N GLU A 191 -9.98 -1.45 16.49
CA GLU A 191 -10.00 -0.50 15.38
C GLU A 191 -11.14 0.48 15.67
N LEU A 192 -10.79 1.73 15.96
CA LEU A 192 -11.71 2.78 16.42
C LEU A 192 -11.52 4.02 15.56
N PRO A 193 -12.55 4.86 15.37
CA PRO A 193 -12.38 6.14 14.68
C PRO A 193 -11.26 6.98 15.30
N ALA A 194 -10.46 7.68 14.48
CA ALA A 194 -9.32 8.47 14.94
C ALA A 194 -9.70 9.63 15.88
N ASP A 195 -10.96 10.06 15.84
CA ASP A 195 -11.51 11.10 16.73
C ASP A 195 -12.13 10.55 18.03
N THR A 196 -11.99 9.24 18.30
CA THR A 196 -12.56 8.63 19.50
C THR A 196 -11.89 9.19 20.76
N ASN A 197 -12.69 9.75 21.66
CA ASN A 197 -12.20 10.28 22.93
C ASN A 197 -11.62 9.15 23.80
N LYS A 198 -10.62 9.50 24.62
CA LYS A 198 -9.95 8.61 25.58
C LYS A 198 -10.94 7.74 26.37
N ASP A 199 -11.99 8.33 26.93
CA ASP A 199 -12.96 7.61 27.76
C ASP A 199 -13.70 6.53 26.96
N ALA A 200 -14.03 6.80 25.70
CA ALA A 200 -14.68 5.83 24.82
C ALA A 200 -13.71 4.70 24.42
N ILE A 201 -12.42 5.01 24.23
CA ILE A 201 -11.39 3.99 23.97
C ILE A 201 -11.21 3.08 25.19
N GLU A 202 -11.18 3.62 26.40
CA GLU A 202 -11.06 2.84 27.63
C GLU A 202 -12.28 1.93 27.84
N GLN A 203 -13.50 2.43 27.57
CA GLN A 203 -14.71 1.62 27.64
C GLN A 203 -14.72 0.51 26.59
N ALA A 204 -14.35 0.81 25.34
CA ALA A 204 -14.23 -0.20 24.29
C ALA A 204 -13.21 -1.29 24.65
N ALA A 205 -12.08 -0.91 25.25
CA ALA A 205 -11.06 -1.85 25.73
C ALA A 205 -11.54 -2.72 26.89
N LEU A 206 -12.34 -2.19 27.81
CA LEU A 206 -12.91 -2.95 28.93
C LEU A 206 -14.07 -3.85 28.52
N ALA A 207 -14.81 -3.49 27.46
CA ALA A 207 -15.92 -4.25 26.93
C ALA A 207 -15.51 -5.42 26.03
N ASP A 208 -14.25 -5.46 25.55
CA ASP A 208 -13.74 -6.52 24.69
C ASP A 208 -13.78 -7.90 25.38
N GLU A 209 -14.37 -8.89 24.71
CA GLU A 209 -14.59 -10.22 25.28
C GLU A 209 -13.29 -10.92 25.70
N ASN A 210 -12.20 -10.72 24.96
CA ASN A 210 -10.92 -11.31 25.32
C ASN A 210 -10.35 -10.62 26.56
N VAL A 211 -10.44 -9.30 26.64
CA VAL A 211 -10.02 -8.55 27.82
C VAL A 211 -10.79 -8.98 29.06
N VAL A 212 -12.12 -9.10 28.99
CA VAL A 212 -12.98 -9.56 30.10
C VAL A 212 -12.57 -10.95 30.61
N LYS A 213 -12.25 -11.88 29.71
CA LYS A 213 -11.74 -13.21 30.08
C LYS A 213 -10.44 -13.11 30.89
N PHE A 214 -9.55 -12.21 30.53
CA PHE A 214 -8.25 -12.04 31.19
C PHE A 214 -8.29 -11.14 32.44
N THR A 215 -9.33 -10.34 32.63
CA THR A 215 -9.56 -9.57 33.86
C THR A 215 -10.36 -10.37 34.90
N SER A 216 -10.96 -11.52 34.53
CA SER A 216 -11.73 -12.38 35.45
C SER A 216 -12.83 -11.63 36.21
N ASN A 217 -13.47 -10.65 35.55
CA ASN A 217 -14.46 -9.73 36.15
C ASN A 217 -13.96 -8.95 37.38
N LYS A 218 -12.64 -8.82 37.57
CA LYS A 218 -12.08 -7.95 38.61
C LYS A 218 -12.03 -6.51 38.10
N PRO A 219 -12.38 -5.51 38.94
CA PRO A 219 -12.22 -4.11 38.56
C PRO A 219 -10.73 -3.79 38.34
N PRO A 220 -10.40 -3.04 37.27
CA PRO A 220 -9.01 -2.66 37.01
C PRO A 220 -8.49 -1.72 38.11
N LYS A 221 -7.27 -1.97 38.60
CA LYS A 221 -6.60 -1.07 39.56
C LYS A 221 -6.09 0.20 38.89
N LYS A 222 -5.66 0.09 37.63
CA LYS A 222 -5.14 1.22 36.85
C LYS A 222 -5.30 0.94 35.36
N VAL A 223 -5.76 1.93 34.62
CA VAL A 223 -5.80 1.93 33.16
C VAL A 223 -4.79 2.96 32.67
N ILE A 224 -3.86 2.53 31.81
CA ILE A 224 -2.80 3.37 31.25
C ILE A 224 -3.08 3.52 29.77
N TYR A 225 -3.55 4.69 29.36
CA TYR A 225 -3.74 5.05 27.96
C TYR A 225 -2.53 5.81 27.43
N VAL A 226 -1.96 5.32 26.33
CA VAL A 226 -0.99 6.05 25.52
C VAL A 226 -1.72 6.50 24.25
N PRO A 227 -1.83 7.82 24.01
CA PRO A 227 -2.56 8.37 22.88
C PRO A 227 -2.23 7.69 21.55
N ASN A 228 -3.28 7.26 20.85
CA ASN A 228 -3.24 6.65 19.52
C ASN A 228 -2.29 5.43 19.39
N LYS A 229 -1.96 4.75 20.50
CA LYS A 229 -1.04 3.61 20.49
C LYS A 229 -1.56 2.40 21.27
N LEU A 230 -1.82 2.56 22.57
CA LEU A 230 -2.17 1.41 23.41
C LEU A 230 -2.97 1.77 24.66
N VAL A 231 -3.72 0.79 25.16
CA VAL A 231 -4.36 0.78 26.48
C VAL A 231 -3.81 -0.41 27.25
N ASN A 232 -3.21 -0.18 28.42
CA ASN A 232 -2.78 -1.24 29.32
C ASN A 232 -3.63 -1.25 30.59
N ILE A 233 -4.27 -2.38 30.85
CA ILE A 233 -5.17 -2.61 31.97
C ILE A 233 -4.41 -3.41 33.03
N VAL A 234 -4.25 -2.82 34.21
CA VAL A 234 -3.59 -3.43 35.36
C VAL A 234 -4.67 -3.96 36.32
N VAL A 235 -4.62 -5.26 36.62
CA VAL A 235 -5.55 -5.96 37.53
C VAL A 235 -4.82 -6.43 38.78
#